data_AF-A0A0Q9XRH1-F1
#
_entry.id   AF-A0A0Q9XRH1-F1
#
_cell.length_a   1.000
_cell.length_b   1.000
_cell.length_c   1.000
_cell.angle_alpha   90.00
_cell.angle_beta   90.00
_cell.angle_gamma   90.00
#
_symmetry.space_group_name_H-M   'P 1'
#
loop_
_entity.id
_entity.type
_entity.pdbx_description
1 polymer ?
#
loop_
_entity_poly.entity_id
_entity_poly.type
_entity_poly.pdbx_seq_one_letter_code
_entity_poly.pdbx_strand_id
1 'polypeptide(L)'
;MKFGKTFETHLTIEWRQQYMRYTDLKTMIRRGVDGAPTGEGGATDADINAYYIAFEEQFFTECMHELTRVNNFFLEKLAEARRKHATLKLQLLASARAPGHTFSSYSLQSSQRLPSMVSLRDNTSGSNRKLMTQRQLRNAYSEFYLTLVLLQNFQSLNETGFRKICKKYDKYLRSTSGNDWLEQNVNPAAFTDQRPLEKLIIDVEELYTYYLAGGDRSRAMTKLRVPPLGQPTPPRMVFRAGLALGMFIMLACTTIFSYIRRPPEEKNIEAFIRLYRGPFTWVIFNFFMAANVAGWQRAGVNHVLIFEIDPRSHLQPATFLEIACTFGLLWTLSILGFLFHDLINVQDPFVFPLALTLIMITLLINPLPIMNWPARWWTMRLVGRVVTAPLHYVRFADFWMGDQMNSLVTCMADHYYIVRFYAICWLRYANVIFCFDEDMFVPISRCLPAWFRFAQCLRRFRDSGSKSVSYLLNAGKYSTTFFVVFFSTMRGRTDVFCRWLCEYV
;
A
#
# COMPACT_ATOMS: atom_id res chain seq x y z
N MET A 1 -14.29 10.46 18.38
CA MET A 1 -14.31 9.09 17.83
C MET A 1 -14.31 8.06 18.95
N LYS A 2 -14.93 6.88 18.75
CA LYS A 2 -14.89 5.76 19.72
C LYS A 2 -13.46 5.19 19.74
N PHE A 3 -12.71 5.41 20.83
CA PHE A 3 -11.30 5.01 20.95
C PHE A 3 -11.00 3.57 20.52
N GLY A 4 -11.90 2.60 20.77
CA GLY A 4 -11.68 1.22 20.30
C GLY A 4 -11.55 1.09 18.78
N LYS A 5 -12.27 1.90 17.98
CA LYS A 5 -12.08 1.92 16.52
C LYS A 5 -10.73 2.54 16.16
N THR A 6 -10.36 3.63 16.83
CA THR A 6 -9.08 4.31 16.64
C THR A 6 -7.90 3.40 17.03
N PHE A 7 -8.03 2.64 18.11
CA PHE A 7 -7.01 1.69 18.58
C PHE A 7 -6.70 0.64 17.51
N GLU A 8 -7.73 -0.03 16.99
CA GLU A 8 -7.59 -1.06 15.94
C GLU A 8 -7.01 -0.53 14.62
N THR A 9 -7.33 0.72 14.25
CA THR A 9 -6.84 1.31 12.99
C THR A 9 -5.36 1.72 13.07
N HIS A 10 -4.86 2.02 14.27
CA HIS A 10 -3.47 2.47 14.46
C HIS A 10 -2.50 1.34 14.83
N LEU A 11 -2.95 0.08 14.84
CA LEU A 11 -2.07 -1.06 15.12
C LEU A 11 -1.07 -1.28 13.98
N THR A 12 0.19 -1.49 14.36
CA THR A 12 1.20 -2.02 13.45
C THR A 12 0.82 -3.47 13.11
N ILE A 13 0.65 -3.78 11.82
CA ILE A 13 0.06 -5.05 11.35
C ILE A 13 0.88 -6.24 11.82
N GLU A 14 2.20 -6.13 11.73
CA GLU A 14 3.18 -7.14 12.11
C GLU A 14 3.13 -7.46 13.60
N TRP A 15 2.67 -6.50 14.43
CA TRP A 15 2.66 -6.61 15.88
C TRP A 15 1.24 -6.66 16.45
N ARG A 16 0.21 -6.80 15.59
CA ARG A 16 -1.20 -6.73 16.01
C ARG A 16 -1.51 -7.63 17.21
N GLN A 17 -0.98 -8.84 17.23
CA GLN A 17 -1.19 -9.82 18.31
C GLN A 17 -0.53 -9.42 19.64
N GLN A 18 0.43 -8.50 19.61
CA GLN A 18 1.23 -8.08 20.76
C GLN A 18 0.64 -6.85 21.46
N TYR A 19 -0.28 -6.13 20.82
CA TYR A 19 -1.03 -5.06 21.48
C TYR A 19 -2.02 -5.64 22.49
N MET A 20 -2.41 -4.82 23.48
CA MET A 20 -3.46 -5.21 24.42
C MET A 20 -4.80 -5.43 23.70
N ARG A 21 -5.54 -6.46 24.10
CA ARG A 21 -6.86 -6.81 23.55
C ARG A 21 -7.94 -5.90 24.14
N TYR A 22 -7.90 -4.63 23.74
CA TYR A 22 -8.79 -3.59 24.26
C TYR A 22 -10.28 -3.92 24.08
N THR A 23 -10.64 -4.54 22.95
CA THR A 23 -12.02 -4.92 22.66
C THR A 23 -12.51 -6.02 23.61
N ASP A 24 -11.68 -7.02 23.90
CA ASP A 24 -12.04 -8.15 24.76
C ASP A 24 -12.22 -7.68 26.21
N LEU A 25 -11.27 -6.90 26.74
CA LEU A 25 -11.38 -6.31 28.09
C LEU A 25 -12.62 -5.41 28.20
N LYS A 26 -12.95 -4.67 27.15
CA LYS A 26 -14.17 -3.85 27.13
C LYS A 26 -15.43 -4.71 27.13
N THR A 27 -15.44 -5.85 26.44
CA THR A 27 -16.57 -6.79 26.49
C THR A 27 -16.69 -7.47 27.84
N MET A 28 -15.58 -7.74 28.52
CA MET A 28 -15.56 -8.28 29.88
C MET A 28 -16.23 -7.32 30.87
N ILE A 29 -15.91 -6.01 30.83
CA ILE A 29 -16.58 -5.00 31.67
C ILE A 29 -18.10 -4.97 31.42
N ARG A 30 -18.53 -5.06 30.15
CA ARG A 30 -19.96 -5.07 29.83
C ARG A 30 -20.65 -6.31 30.39
N ARG A 31 -20.06 -7.50 30.19
CA ARG A 31 -20.60 -8.76 30.73
C ARG A 31 -20.64 -8.74 32.26
N GLY A 32 -19.64 -8.17 32.91
CA GLY A 32 -19.61 -8.01 34.36
C GLY A 32 -20.76 -7.16 34.89
N VAL A 33 -21.09 -6.07 34.19
CA VAL A 33 -22.23 -5.20 34.54
C VAL A 33 -23.57 -5.87 34.21
N ASP A 34 -23.71 -6.44 33.02
CA ASP A 34 -24.96 -7.02 32.53
C ASP A 34 -25.32 -8.33 33.28
N GLY A 35 -24.32 -9.05 33.79
CA GLY A 35 -24.47 -10.30 34.54
C GLY A 35 -24.53 -10.14 36.06
N ALA A 36 -24.54 -8.90 36.58
CA ALA A 36 -24.57 -8.66 38.01
C ALA A 36 -25.92 -9.13 38.62
N PRO A 37 -25.90 -9.88 39.75
CA PRO A 37 -27.13 -10.24 40.46
C PRO A 37 -27.87 -8.98 40.92
N THR A 38 -29.18 -8.92 40.69
CA THR A 38 -30.04 -7.83 41.17
C THR A 38 -30.84 -8.29 42.40
N GLY A 39 -31.09 -7.37 43.34
CA GLY A 39 -31.88 -7.67 44.55
C GLY A 39 -33.31 -8.13 44.27
N GLU A 40 -33.84 -7.87 43.07
CA GLU A 40 -35.14 -8.37 42.61
C GLU A 40 -35.17 -9.89 42.36
N GLY A 41 -34.00 -10.53 42.19
CA GLY A 41 -33.85 -11.97 41.97
C GLY A 41 -33.64 -12.81 43.24
N GLY A 42 -33.76 -12.22 44.44
CA GLY A 42 -33.53 -12.90 45.71
C GLY A 42 -32.06 -13.07 46.12
N ALA A 43 -31.13 -12.40 45.44
CA ALA A 43 -29.73 -12.36 45.82
C ALA A 43 -29.52 -11.49 47.06
N THR A 44 -28.73 -11.97 48.02
CA THR A 44 -28.38 -11.18 49.21
C THR A 44 -27.29 -10.15 48.90
N ASP A 45 -27.18 -9.10 49.70
CA ASP A 45 -26.09 -8.10 49.55
C ASP A 45 -24.69 -8.75 49.64
N ALA A 46 -24.57 -9.85 50.39
CA ALA A 46 -23.35 -10.64 50.47
C ALA A 46 -23.02 -11.33 49.12
N ASP A 47 -24.02 -11.86 48.43
CA ASP A 47 -23.84 -12.50 47.12
C ASP A 47 -23.45 -11.48 46.04
N ILE A 48 -24.04 -10.28 46.09
CA ILE A 48 -23.72 -9.18 45.17
C ILE A 48 -22.27 -8.71 45.39
N ASN A 49 -21.84 -8.57 46.65
CA ASN A 49 -20.48 -8.18 46.97
C ASN A 49 -19.46 -9.26 46.55
N ALA A 50 -19.77 -10.54 46.83
CA ALA A 50 -18.93 -11.66 46.41
C ALA A 50 -18.78 -11.72 44.87
N TYR A 51 -19.84 -11.44 44.11
CA TYR A 51 -19.78 -11.35 42.66
C TYR A 51 -18.82 -10.25 42.18
N TYR A 52 -18.92 -9.04 42.72
CA TYR A 52 -18.04 -7.94 42.29
C TYR A 52 -16.58 -8.17 42.68
N ILE A 53 -16.31 -8.79 43.83
CA ILE A 53 -14.95 -9.19 44.22
C ILE A 53 -14.39 -10.22 43.23
N ALA A 54 -15.15 -11.26 42.90
CA ALA A 54 -14.72 -12.27 41.94
C ALA A 54 -14.51 -11.69 40.52
N PHE A 55 -15.39 -10.78 40.09
CA PHE A 55 -15.26 -10.09 38.81
C PHE A 55 -14.03 -9.18 38.79
N GLU A 56 -13.77 -8.45 39.88
CA GLU A 56 -12.60 -7.59 40.03
C GLU A 56 -11.30 -8.39 39.90
N GLU A 57 -11.20 -9.51 40.62
CA GLU A 57 -10.05 -10.41 40.56
C GLU A 57 -9.85 -10.97 39.14
N GLN A 58 -10.93 -11.43 38.49
CA GLN A 58 -10.86 -11.94 37.12
C GLN A 58 -10.39 -10.86 36.13
N PHE A 59 -10.96 -9.65 36.22
CA PHE A 59 -10.65 -8.56 35.31
C PHE A 59 -9.20 -8.09 35.44
N PHE A 60 -8.70 -7.91 36.67
CA PHE A 60 -7.33 -7.48 36.89
C PHE A 60 -6.30 -8.58 36.62
N THR A 61 -6.67 -9.86 36.76
CA THR A 61 -5.86 -10.99 36.30
C THR A 61 -5.65 -10.93 34.78
N GLU A 62 -6.72 -10.74 34.01
CA GLU A 62 -6.62 -10.57 32.55
C GLU A 62 -5.82 -9.31 32.18
N CYS A 63 -6.01 -8.19 32.89
CA CYS A 63 -5.21 -7.00 32.67
C CYS A 63 -3.71 -7.24 32.93
N MET A 64 -3.37 -8.04 33.95
CA MET A 64 -1.99 -8.43 34.25
C MET A 64 -1.39 -9.32 33.15
N HIS A 65 -2.16 -10.27 32.61
CA HIS A 65 -1.73 -11.08 31.47
C HIS A 65 -1.43 -10.21 30.23
N GLU A 66 -2.32 -9.27 29.91
CA GLU A 66 -2.14 -8.34 28.80
C GLU A 66 -0.94 -7.42 29.03
N LEU A 67 -0.76 -6.89 30.25
CA LEU A 67 0.36 -6.06 30.64
C LEU A 67 1.69 -6.80 30.49
N THR A 68 1.75 -8.04 30.99
CA THR A 68 2.96 -8.89 30.89
C THR A 68 3.33 -9.13 29.43
N ARG A 69 2.35 -9.44 28.56
CA ARG A 69 2.59 -9.64 27.12
C ARG A 69 3.15 -8.39 26.45
N VAL A 70 2.50 -7.24 26.65
CA VAL A 70 2.92 -5.95 26.10
C VAL A 70 4.33 -5.58 26.57
N ASN A 71 4.60 -5.74 27.88
CA ASN A 71 5.87 -5.39 28.49
C ASN A 71 7.02 -6.28 27.98
N ASN A 72 6.80 -7.61 27.91
CA ASN A 72 7.80 -8.54 27.39
C ASN A 72 8.15 -8.26 25.93
N PHE A 73 7.14 -8.04 25.08
CA PHE A 73 7.35 -7.69 23.69
C PHE A 73 8.12 -6.38 23.53
N PHE A 74 7.77 -5.35 24.31
CA PHE A 74 8.49 -4.07 24.29
C PHE A 74 9.96 -4.23 24.70
N LEU A 75 10.24 -4.96 25.78
CA LEU A 75 11.60 -5.20 26.26
C LEU A 75 12.43 -5.97 25.24
N GLU A 76 11.85 -7.00 24.60
CA GLU A 76 12.49 -7.75 23.53
C GLU A 76 12.85 -6.83 22.36
N LYS A 77 11.90 -6.01 21.89
CA LYS A 77 12.11 -5.09 20.77
C LYS A 77 13.09 -3.97 21.10
N LEU A 78 13.08 -3.48 22.33
CA LEU A 78 14.05 -2.48 22.79
C LEU A 78 15.46 -3.08 22.85
N ALA A 79 15.61 -4.33 23.30
CA ALA A 79 16.90 -5.03 23.31
C ALA A 79 17.40 -5.32 21.87
N GLU A 80 16.52 -5.77 20.98
CA GLU A 80 16.82 -5.94 19.55
C GLU A 80 17.28 -4.61 18.93
N ALA A 81 16.56 -3.52 19.22
CA ALA A 81 16.90 -2.19 18.73
C ALA A 81 18.26 -1.71 19.23
N ARG A 82 18.59 -1.94 20.51
CA ARG A 82 19.92 -1.62 21.07
C ARG A 82 21.04 -2.39 20.37
N ARG A 83 20.85 -3.71 20.14
CA ARG A 83 21.84 -4.53 19.40
C ARG A 83 22.02 -4.06 17.96
N LYS A 84 20.91 -3.73 17.28
CA LYS A 84 20.93 -3.21 15.91
C LYS A 84 21.61 -1.85 15.84
N HIS A 85 21.34 -0.95 16.78
CA HIS A 85 22.03 0.34 16.90
C HIS A 85 23.54 0.16 17.08
N ALA A 86 23.97 -0.71 18.01
CA ALA A 86 25.39 -0.98 18.23
C ALA A 86 26.08 -1.51 16.96
N THR A 87 25.42 -2.43 16.24
CA THR A 87 25.93 -2.99 14.97
C THR A 87 26.06 -1.91 13.89
N LEU A 88 25.03 -1.07 13.71
CA LEU A 88 25.03 0.01 12.73
C LEU A 88 26.06 1.09 13.07
N LYS A 89 26.22 1.43 14.35
CA LYS A 89 27.23 2.37 14.84
C LYS A 89 28.65 1.88 14.55
N LEU A 90 28.94 0.60 14.78
CA LEU A 90 30.23 0.01 14.44
C LEU A 90 30.52 0.06 12.94
N GLN A 91 29.54 -0.29 12.10
CA GLN A 91 29.67 -0.20 10.63
C GLN A 91 29.89 1.24 10.16
N LEU A 92 29.16 2.19 10.75
CA LEU A 92 29.28 3.62 10.44
C LEU A 92 30.68 4.14 10.78
N LEU A 93 31.17 3.87 11.99
CA LEU A 93 32.50 4.31 12.44
C LEU A 93 33.62 3.64 11.65
N ALA A 94 33.48 2.35 11.31
CA ALA A 94 34.44 1.65 10.44
C ALA A 94 34.48 2.29 9.04
N SER A 95 33.32 2.66 8.47
CA SER A 95 33.24 3.32 7.16
C SER A 95 33.84 4.73 7.16
N ALA A 96 33.77 5.44 8.29
CA ALA A 96 34.35 6.77 8.45
C ALA A 96 35.87 6.76 8.61
N ARG A 97 36.46 5.63 9.04
CA ARG A 97 37.92 5.48 9.27
C ARG A 97 38.70 4.99 8.04
N ALA A 98 38.03 4.58 6.96
CA ALA A 98 38.71 4.10 5.75
C ALA A 98 39.44 5.28 5.05
N PRO A 99 40.77 5.19 4.81
CA PRO A 99 41.54 6.25 4.16
C PRO A 99 41.12 6.33 2.69
N GLY A 100 40.44 7.42 2.33
CA GLY A 100 39.87 7.64 1.00
C GLY A 100 38.64 8.54 0.99
N HIS A 101 38.04 8.81 2.15
CA HIS A 101 36.95 9.77 2.26
C HIS A 101 37.46 11.16 2.65
N THR A 102 37.39 12.08 1.69
CA THR A 102 37.47 13.53 1.84
C THR A 102 36.31 14.02 2.72
N PHE A 103 36.47 13.94 4.04
CA PHE A 103 35.77 14.84 4.95
C PHE A 103 36.68 16.03 5.22
N SER A 104 36.17 17.21 4.89
CA SER A 104 36.81 18.50 5.09
C SER A 104 37.36 18.60 6.52
N SER A 105 38.67 18.79 6.62
CA SER A 105 39.48 18.87 7.85
C SER A 105 39.27 20.15 8.66
N TYR A 106 38.16 20.87 8.47
CA TYR A 106 37.84 22.10 9.19
C TYR A 106 36.72 21.83 10.21
N SER A 107 37.06 21.28 11.37
CA SER A 107 36.32 21.47 12.65
C SER A 107 36.76 20.55 13.82
N LEU A 108 37.96 19.94 13.77
CA LEU A 108 38.49 19.14 14.89
C LEU A 108 39.35 19.98 15.87
N GLN A 109 38.95 21.21 16.15
CA GLN A 109 39.48 22.00 17.28
C GLN A 109 38.32 22.62 18.05
N SER A 110 37.68 21.83 18.91
CA SER A 110 37.42 22.25 20.29
C SER A 110 36.82 21.10 21.11
N SER A 111 37.51 20.80 22.21
CA SER A 111 36.98 20.24 23.46
C SER A 111 36.20 18.92 23.42
N GLN A 112 36.90 17.80 23.66
CA GLN A 112 36.92 17.13 24.97
C GLN A 112 37.79 15.86 24.90
N ARG A 113 38.68 15.73 25.90
CA ARG A 113 39.71 14.69 26.01
C ARG A 113 39.08 13.30 26.10
N LEU A 114 39.46 12.40 25.19
CA LEU A 114 39.38 10.95 25.41
C LEU A 114 40.79 10.44 25.77
N PRO A 115 40.93 9.57 26.78
CA PRO A 115 42.23 9.06 27.19
C PRO A 115 42.83 8.16 26.11
N SER A 116 44.11 8.34 25.86
CA SER A 116 44.98 7.43 25.14
C SER A 116 44.91 6.04 25.76
N MET A 117 44.44 5.04 25.01
CA MET A 117 44.68 3.63 25.38
C MET A 117 44.78 2.72 24.15
N VAL A 118 45.97 2.14 24.06
CA VAL A 118 46.32 0.82 23.52
C VAL A 118 46.11 0.59 22.02
N SER A 119 47.26 0.62 21.34
CA SER A 119 47.54 -0.16 20.14
C SER A 119 47.26 -1.65 20.42
N LEU A 120 46.04 -2.12 20.14
CA LEU A 120 45.77 -3.53 19.92
C LEU A 120 45.92 -3.81 18.43
N ARG A 121 47.14 -4.14 18.05
CA ARG A 121 47.41 -5.01 16.91
C ARG A 121 46.83 -6.37 17.32
N ASP A 122 45.65 -6.70 16.81
CA ASP A 122 45.09 -8.03 17.01
C ASP A 122 44.85 -8.69 15.66
N ASN A 123 45.71 -9.69 15.41
CA ASN A 123 45.60 -10.66 14.35
C ASN A 123 44.41 -11.58 14.69
N THR A 124 43.23 -11.29 14.14
CA THR A 124 42.15 -12.27 14.09
C THR A 124 41.61 -12.39 12.68
N SER A 125 42.00 -13.49 12.03
CA SER A 125 41.27 -14.09 10.93
C SER A 125 39.89 -14.52 11.44
N GLY A 126 38.85 -13.74 11.12
CA GLY A 126 37.48 -14.07 11.53
C GLY A 126 36.45 -13.10 10.93
N SER A 127 35.81 -13.53 9.83
CA SER A 127 34.73 -12.84 9.11
C SER A 127 35.14 -11.61 8.30
N ASN A 128 35.29 -11.80 6.98
CA ASN A 128 35.16 -10.75 5.96
C ASN A 128 33.74 -10.17 6.02
N ARG A 129 33.39 -9.44 7.09
CA ARG A 129 32.10 -8.74 7.17
C ARG A 129 32.18 -7.53 6.26
N LYS A 130 31.79 -7.73 5.00
CA LYS A 130 31.76 -6.73 3.93
C LYS A 130 31.22 -5.41 4.49
N LEU A 131 32.08 -4.38 4.51
CA LEU A 131 31.70 -3.05 4.98
C LEU A 131 30.50 -2.56 4.18
N MET A 132 29.51 -2.00 4.88
CA MET A 132 28.36 -1.41 4.22
C MET A 132 28.79 -0.14 3.48
N THR A 133 28.36 0.00 2.23
CA THR A 133 28.52 1.26 1.48
C THR A 133 27.70 2.38 2.14
N GLN A 134 28.07 3.64 1.90
CA GLN A 134 27.32 4.79 2.44
C GLN A 134 25.82 4.76 2.05
N ARG A 135 25.49 4.26 0.86
CA ARG A 135 24.10 4.07 0.41
C ARG A 135 23.38 3.00 1.23
N GLN A 136 24.02 1.87 1.49
CA GLN A 136 23.46 0.81 2.33
C GLN A 136 23.30 1.25 3.77
N LEU A 137 24.26 2.00 4.33
CA LEU A 137 24.16 2.61 5.67
C LEU A 137 22.99 3.58 5.75
N ARG A 138 22.84 4.49 4.77
CA ARG A 138 21.70 5.41 4.71
C ARG A 138 20.36 4.69 4.73
N ASN A 139 20.21 3.63 3.93
CA ASN A 139 18.98 2.85 3.91
C ASN A 139 18.75 2.09 5.22
N ALA A 140 19.78 1.43 5.77
CA ALA A 140 19.67 0.66 7.00
C ALA A 140 19.34 1.53 8.21
N TYR A 141 19.93 2.74 8.29
CA TYR A 141 19.56 3.73 9.32
C TYR A 141 18.12 4.25 9.13
N SER A 142 17.66 4.47 7.90
CA SER A 142 16.26 4.86 7.65
C SER A 142 15.26 3.78 8.05
N GLU A 143 15.51 2.51 7.72
CA GLU A 143 14.69 1.37 8.13
C GLU A 143 14.73 1.17 9.66
N PHE A 144 15.91 1.32 10.25
CA PHE A 144 16.06 1.22 11.70
C PHE A 144 15.31 2.33 12.42
N TYR A 145 15.42 3.57 11.96
CA TYR A 145 14.67 4.70 12.51
C TYR A 145 13.16 4.49 12.41
N LEU A 146 12.65 3.99 11.27
CA LEU A 146 11.24 3.61 11.14
C LEU A 146 10.83 2.58 12.20
N THR A 147 11.67 1.58 12.46
CA THR A 147 11.41 0.55 13.49
C THR A 147 11.28 1.18 14.89
N LEU A 148 12.13 2.17 15.22
CA LEU A 148 12.06 2.90 16.49
C LEU A 148 10.77 3.71 16.63
N VAL A 149 10.34 4.39 15.56
CA VAL A 149 9.08 5.15 15.53
C VAL A 149 7.87 4.21 15.70
N LEU A 150 7.87 3.05 15.05
CA LEU A 150 6.82 2.05 15.25
C LEU A 150 6.78 1.58 16.71
N LEU A 151 7.93 1.34 17.34
CA LEU A 151 8.02 0.95 18.75
C LEU A 151 7.52 2.05 19.69
N GLN A 152 7.80 3.32 19.37
CA GLN A 152 7.28 4.47 20.12
C GLN A 152 5.75 4.57 20.00
N ASN A 153 5.19 4.32 18.81
CA ASN A 153 3.74 4.25 18.62
C ASN A 153 3.12 3.07 19.38
N PHE A 154 3.77 1.90 19.39
CA PHE A 154 3.35 0.74 20.20
C PHE A 154 3.28 1.11 21.68
N GLN A 155 4.30 1.80 22.19
CA GLN A 155 4.38 2.29 23.56
C GLN A 155 3.19 3.18 23.92
N SER A 156 3.03 4.30 23.20
CA SER A 156 2.01 5.32 23.46
C SER A 156 0.58 4.78 23.32
N LEU A 157 0.35 3.90 22.33
CA LEU A 157 -0.98 3.38 22.07
C LEU A 157 -1.43 2.40 23.17
N ASN A 158 -0.54 1.51 23.64
CA ASN A 158 -0.84 0.59 24.73
C ASN A 158 -0.99 1.33 26.07
N GLU A 159 -0.13 2.30 26.38
CA GLU A 159 -0.26 3.12 27.59
C GLU A 159 -1.63 3.83 27.63
N THR A 160 -2.01 4.45 26.52
CA THR A 160 -3.33 5.08 26.37
C THR A 160 -4.47 4.06 26.49
N GLY A 161 -4.25 2.85 25.97
CA GLY A 161 -5.20 1.74 26.04
C GLY A 161 -5.48 1.30 27.48
N PHE A 162 -4.43 1.06 28.27
CA PHE A 162 -4.54 0.70 29.69
C PHE A 162 -5.22 1.82 30.50
N ARG A 163 -4.78 3.07 30.32
CA ARG A 163 -5.41 4.23 30.95
C ARG A 163 -6.91 4.32 30.66
N LYS A 164 -7.32 4.05 29.41
CA LYS A 164 -8.72 4.11 29.00
C LYS A 164 -9.55 2.89 29.40
N ILE A 165 -8.96 1.71 29.58
CA ILE A 165 -9.70 0.55 30.07
C ILE A 165 -9.91 0.62 31.58
N CYS A 166 -8.90 1.04 32.35
CA CYS A 166 -9.02 1.32 33.78
C CYS A 166 -10.09 2.38 34.06
N LYS A 167 -10.02 3.53 33.36
CA LYS A 167 -11.06 4.57 33.46
C LYS A 167 -12.45 4.08 33.05
N LYS A 168 -12.52 3.08 32.17
CA LYS A 168 -13.80 2.46 31.79
C LYS A 168 -14.31 1.55 32.90
N TYR A 169 -13.46 0.75 33.52
CA TYR A 169 -13.79 -0.08 34.67
C TYR A 169 -14.41 0.78 35.78
N ASP A 170 -13.69 1.82 36.21
CA ASP A 170 -14.12 2.74 37.27
C ASP A 170 -15.47 3.40 36.97
N LYS A 171 -15.66 3.82 35.71
CA LYS A 171 -16.92 4.46 35.30
C LYS A 171 -18.11 3.51 35.35
N TYR A 172 -17.94 2.25 34.95
CA TYR A 172 -19.05 1.31 34.80
C TYR A 172 -19.39 0.61 36.12
N LEU A 173 -18.39 0.32 36.95
CA LEU A 173 -18.57 -0.31 38.26
C LEU A 173 -18.62 0.68 39.43
N ARG A 174 -18.46 1.99 39.15
CA ARG A 174 -18.42 3.06 40.17
C ARG A 174 -17.35 2.78 41.25
N SER A 175 -16.19 2.30 40.82
CA SER A 175 -15.04 1.96 41.66
C SER A 175 -13.85 2.90 41.39
N THR A 176 -12.86 2.91 42.28
CA THR A 176 -11.52 3.53 42.07
C THR A 176 -10.43 2.50 41.81
N SER A 177 -10.72 1.20 41.95
CA SER A 177 -9.72 0.11 41.84
C SER A 177 -9.00 0.12 40.50
N GLY A 178 -9.63 0.57 39.42
CA GLY A 178 -9.00 0.65 38.10
C GLY A 178 -7.87 1.66 38.04
N ASN A 179 -8.04 2.83 38.66
CA ASN A 179 -6.97 3.82 38.80
C ASN A 179 -5.85 3.32 39.70
N ASP A 180 -6.20 2.70 40.83
CA ASP A 180 -5.21 2.16 41.78
C ASP A 180 -4.36 1.06 41.11
N TRP A 181 -5.00 0.17 40.34
CA TRP A 181 -4.30 -0.85 39.56
C TRP A 181 -3.40 -0.25 38.48
N LEU A 182 -3.83 0.82 37.80
CA LEU A 182 -3.02 1.52 36.79
C LEU A 182 -1.75 2.10 37.42
N GLU A 183 -1.87 2.74 38.58
CA GLU A 183 -0.76 3.35 39.30
C GLU A 183 0.24 2.32 39.83
N GLN A 184 -0.26 1.19 40.34
CA GLN A 184 0.59 0.14 40.90
C GLN A 184 1.27 -0.73 39.86
N ASN A 185 0.64 -0.96 38.70
CA ASN A 185 1.11 -1.97 37.74
C ASN A 185 1.59 -1.38 36.40
N VAL A 186 0.85 -0.42 35.83
CA VAL A 186 1.14 0.08 34.48
C VAL A 186 2.15 1.22 34.50
N ASN A 187 1.98 2.20 35.39
CA ASN A 187 2.89 3.33 35.50
C ASN A 187 4.36 2.93 35.78
N PRO A 188 4.66 1.95 36.66
CA PRO A 188 6.04 1.50 36.88
C PRO A 188 6.55 0.49 35.85
N ALA A 189 5.69 0.01 34.93
CA ALA A 189 6.11 -0.97 33.92
C ALA A 189 7.17 -0.38 32.97
N ALA A 190 8.12 -1.22 32.55
CA ALA A 190 9.23 -0.78 31.72
C ALA A 190 8.80 -0.21 30.36
N PHE A 191 7.70 -0.72 29.80
CA PHE A 191 7.13 -0.16 28.57
C PHE A 191 6.51 1.23 28.76
N THR A 192 6.28 1.72 29.97
CA THR A 192 5.75 3.08 30.19
C THR A 192 6.88 4.13 30.28
N ASP A 193 8.12 3.72 30.58
CA ASP A 193 9.27 4.64 30.59
C ASP A 193 9.69 5.01 29.16
N GLN A 194 9.49 6.27 28.79
CA GLN A 194 9.80 6.79 27.45
C GLN A 194 11.31 7.08 27.25
N ARG A 195 12.06 7.30 28.34
CA ARG A 195 13.45 7.79 28.30
C ARG A 195 14.41 6.86 27.52
N PRO A 196 14.38 5.53 27.69
CA PRO A 196 15.34 4.65 27.03
C PRO A 196 15.18 4.62 25.50
N LEU A 197 13.94 4.68 25.02
CA LEU A 197 13.64 4.66 23.59
C LEU A 197 13.90 6.04 22.97
N GLU A 198 13.50 7.11 23.64
CA GLU A 198 13.74 8.49 23.18
C GLU A 198 15.24 8.78 23.04
N LYS A 199 16.05 8.38 24.03
CA LYS A 199 17.51 8.50 23.95
C LYS A 199 18.08 7.76 22.73
N LEU A 200 17.58 6.56 22.45
CA LEU A 200 18.03 5.78 21.29
C LEU A 200 17.65 6.44 19.96
N ILE A 201 16.47 7.08 19.88
CA ILE A 201 16.02 7.84 18.71
C ILE A 201 16.95 9.05 18.49
N ILE A 202 17.22 9.83 19.55
CA ILE A 202 18.10 11.00 19.49
C ILE A 202 19.50 10.60 19.03
N ASP A 203 20.08 9.56 19.62
CA ASP A 203 21.42 9.06 19.24
C ASP A 203 21.47 8.66 17.75
N VAL A 204 20.39 8.07 17.21
CA VAL A 204 20.28 7.72 15.79
C VAL A 204 20.16 8.97 14.91
N GLU A 205 19.34 9.95 15.31
CA GLU A 205 19.21 11.23 14.60
C GLU A 205 20.56 11.95 14.49
N GLU A 206 21.31 12.03 15.60
CA GLU A 206 22.61 12.69 15.68
C GLU A 206 23.66 11.99 14.82
N LEU A 207 23.81 10.66 14.95
CA LEU A 207 24.76 9.89 14.16
C LEU A 207 24.49 10.00 12.66
N TYR A 208 23.22 9.95 12.26
CA TYR A 208 22.85 10.12 10.85
C TYR A 208 23.16 11.53 10.35
N THR A 209 22.82 12.54 11.16
CA THR A 209 23.04 13.95 10.80
C THR A 209 24.53 14.20 10.59
N TYR A 210 25.36 13.78 11.53
CA TYR A 210 26.80 14.00 11.51
C TYR A 210 27.48 13.22 10.38
N TYR A 211 27.35 11.89 10.34
CA TYR A 211 28.14 11.04 9.43
C TYR A 211 27.52 10.86 8.04
N LEU A 212 26.19 10.97 7.90
CA LEU A 212 25.49 10.64 6.66
C LEU A 212 24.81 11.84 5.98
N ALA A 213 24.54 12.92 6.71
CA ALA A 213 23.96 14.16 6.17
C ALA A 213 24.94 15.35 6.16
N GLY A 214 26.17 15.18 6.65
CA GLY A 214 27.19 16.22 6.64
C GLY A 214 26.89 17.39 7.58
N GLY A 215 26.22 17.13 8.70
CA GLY A 215 25.83 18.13 9.71
C GLY A 215 24.48 18.81 9.45
N ASP A 216 23.86 18.63 8.28
CA ASP A 216 22.55 19.23 7.98
C ASP A 216 21.40 18.43 8.62
N ARG A 217 20.91 18.92 9.77
CA ARG A 217 19.78 18.32 10.49
C ARG A 217 18.50 18.34 9.66
N SER A 218 18.24 19.37 8.86
CA SER A 218 17.02 19.47 8.05
C SER A 218 16.99 18.36 7.00
N ARG A 219 18.12 18.17 6.31
CA ARG A 219 18.30 17.08 5.35
C ARG A 219 18.25 15.70 6.00
N ALA A 220 18.83 15.56 7.20
CA ALA A 220 18.75 14.33 7.98
C ALA A 220 17.31 13.99 8.38
N MET A 221 16.56 14.97 8.91
CA MET A 221 15.18 14.79 9.34
C MET A 221 14.24 14.54 8.16
N THR A 222 14.46 15.20 7.02
CA THR A 222 13.74 14.90 5.77
C THR A 222 13.94 13.44 5.35
N LYS A 223 15.12 12.86 5.66
CA LYS A 223 15.50 11.49 5.30
C LYS A 223 15.39 10.46 6.43
N LEU A 224 14.99 10.86 7.64
CA LEU A 224 14.73 9.97 8.77
C LEU A 224 13.26 9.99 9.15
N ARG A 225 12.68 11.18 9.35
CA ARG A 225 11.28 11.33 9.73
C ARG A 225 10.38 10.90 8.58
N VAL A 226 9.40 10.07 8.92
CA VAL A 226 8.28 9.75 8.05
C VAL A 226 7.20 10.79 8.36
N PRO A 227 6.64 11.50 7.37
CA PRO A 227 5.52 12.40 7.61
C PRO A 227 4.40 11.63 8.32
N PRO A 228 3.77 12.18 9.37
CA PRO A 228 2.70 11.48 10.07
C PRO A 228 1.62 11.04 9.08
N LEU A 229 1.31 9.74 9.12
CA LEU A 229 0.27 9.12 8.30
C LEU A 229 -1.05 9.84 8.60
N GLY A 230 -1.59 10.54 7.61
CA GLY A 230 -2.84 11.30 7.77
C GLY A 230 -2.71 12.81 7.87
N GLN A 231 -1.57 13.41 7.47
CA GLN A 231 -1.58 14.85 7.20
C GLN A 231 -2.65 15.20 6.17
N PRO A 232 -3.45 16.25 6.40
CA PRO A 232 -4.43 16.71 5.42
C PRO A 232 -3.72 17.00 4.10
N THR A 233 -4.33 16.57 3.00
CA THR A 233 -3.77 16.84 1.67
C THR A 233 -3.58 18.35 1.50
N PRO A 234 -2.40 18.82 1.05
CA PRO A 234 -2.14 20.25 0.90
C PRO A 234 -3.23 20.96 0.08
N PRO A 235 -3.76 22.12 0.52
CA PRO A 235 -4.86 22.79 -0.17
C PRO A 235 -4.60 23.05 -1.66
N ARG A 236 -3.37 23.40 -2.02
CA ARG A 236 -2.93 23.57 -3.42
C ARG A 236 -3.16 22.34 -4.30
N MET A 237 -2.98 21.13 -3.75
CA MET A 237 -3.17 19.89 -4.49
C MET A 237 -4.66 19.58 -4.66
N VAL A 238 -5.44 19.82 -3.60
CA VAL A 238 -6.90 19.68 -3.64
C VAL A 238 -7.51 20.64 -4.66
N PHE A 239 -7.06 21.91 -4.67
CA PHE A 239 -7.50 22.91 -5.64
C PHE A 239 -7.17 22.50 -7.08
N ARG A 240 -5.93 22.09 -7.37
CA ARG A 240 -5.52 21.62 -8.70
C ARG A 240 -6.31 20.40 -9.16
N ALA A 241 -6.50 19.42 -8.29
CA ALA A 241 -7.29 18.23 -8.58
C ALA A 241 -8.77 18.58 -8.83
N GLY A 242 -9.34 19.50 -8.04
CA GLY A 242 -10.70 20.01 -8.22
C GLY A 242 -10.88 20.77 -9.54
N LEU A 243 -9.92 21.62 -9.90
CA LEU A 243 -9.90 22.32 -11.19
C LEU A 243 -9.83 21.33 -12.36
N ALA A 244 -8.93 20.34 -12.28
CA ALA A 244 -8.81 19.29 -13.30
C ALA A 244 -10.09 18.48 -13.43
N LEU A 245 -10.76 18.15 -12.32
CA LEU A 245 -12.05 17.48 -12.32
C LEU A 245 -13.16 18.33 -12.98
N GLY A 246 -13.22 19.63 -12.66
CA GLY A 246 -14.18 20.55 -13.27
C GLY A 246 -13.99 20.66 -14.79
N MET A 247 -12.74 20.81 -15.25
CA MET A 247 -12.40 20.81 -16.68
C MET A 247 -12.78 19.49 -17.36
N PHE A 248 -12.50 18.35 -16.70
CA PHE A 248 -12.85 17.04 -17.25
C PHE A 248 -14.37 16.86 -17.40
N ILE A 249 -15.15 17.23 -16.37
CA ILE A 249 -16.61 17.15 -16.42
C ILE A 249 -17.17 18.02 -17.55
N MET A 250 -16.72 19.27 -17.65
CA MET A 250 -17.14 20.18 -18.72
C MET A 250 -16.85 19.57 -20.09
N LEU A 251 -15.62 19.11 -20.31
CA LEU A 251 -15.20 18.57 -21.60
C LEU A 251 -15.89 17.23 -21.92
N ALA A 252 -16.18 16.40 -20.91
CA ALA A 252 -16.97 15.18 -21.07
C ALA A 252 -18.41 15.50 -21.52
N CYS A 253 -19.06 16.49 -20.90
CA CYS A 253 -20.37 16.95 -21.34
C CYS A 253 -20.35 17.47 -22.78
N THR A 254 -19.34 18.27 -23.14
CA THR A 254 -19.14 18.74 -24.52
C THR A 254 -18.93 17.57 -25.49
N THR A 255 -18.17 16.56 -25.08
CA THR A 255 -17.91 15.35 -25.90
C THR A 255 -19.19 14.55 -26.13
N ILE A 256 -20.00 14.35 -25.09
CA ILE A 256 -21.30 13.67 -25.21
C ILE A 256 -22.24 14.44 -26.15
N PHE A 257 -22.36 15.76 -25.97
CA PHE A 257 -23.18 16.60 -26.84
C PHE A 257 -22.69 16.54 -28.29
N SER A 258 -21.37 16.61 -28.51
CA SER A 258 -20.77 16.54 -29.84
C SER A 258 -21.00 15.18 -30.50
N TYR A 259 -20.88 14.08 -29.75
CA TYR A 259 -21.16 12.73 -30.24
C TYR A 259 -22.62 12.59 -30.71
N ILE A 260 -23.57 13.16 -29.97
CA ILE A 260 -25.00 13.13 -30.35
C ILE A 260 -25.25 13.93 -31.63
N ARG A 261 -24.58 15.08 -31.80
CA ARG A 261 -24.78 15.96 -32.96
C ARG A 261 -24.02 15.54 -34.21
N ARG A 262 -22.85 14.95 -34.02
CA ARG A 262 -21.93 14.54 -35.08
C ARG A 262 -21.32 13.18 -34.71
N PRO A 263 -22.11 12.09 -34.80
CA PRO A 263 -21.59 10.76 -34.50
C PRO A 263 -20.51 10.35 -35.52
N PRO A 264 -19.64 9.38 -35.18
CA PRO A 264 -18.76 8.74 -36.15
C PRO A 264 -19.53 8.21 -37.37
N GLU A 265 -18.90 8.20 -38.54
CA GLU A 265 -19.43 7.51 -39.72
C GLU A 265 -19.75 6.05 -39.40
N GLU A 266 -20.84 5.50 -39.97
CA GLU A 266 -21.33 4.15 -39.63
C GLU A 266 -20.24 3.07 -39.74
N LYS A 267 -19.44 3.12 -40.81
CA LYS A 267 -18.30 2.21 -41.03
C LYS A 267 -17.20 2.28 -39.96
N ASN A 268 -17.12 3.38 -39.22
CA ASN A 268 -16.08 3.65 -38.22
C ASN A 268 -16.57 3.45 -36.77
N ILE A 269 -17.87 3.24 -36.53
CA ILE A 269 -18.44 3.12 -35.18
C ILE A 269 -17.78 1.99 -34.39
N GLU A 270 -17.61 0.82 -34.99
CA GLU A 270 -16.99 -0.31 -34.31
C GLU A 270 -15.55 -0.01 -33.90
N ALA A 271 -14.74 0.52 -34.84
CA ALA A 271 -13.37 0.93 -34.54
C ALA A 271 -13.32 2.00 -33.45
N PHE A 272 -14.18 3.02 -33.54
CA PHE A 272 -14.28 4.07 -32.54
C PHE A 272 -14.48 3.49 -31.13
N ILE A 273 -15.47 2.62 -30.94
CA ILE A 273 -15.75 2.02 -29.63
C ILE A 273 -14.56 1.20 -29.14
N ARG A 274 -13.99 0.34 -29.99
CA ARG A 274 -12.91 -0.58 -29.61
C ARG A 274 -11.61 0.15 -29.27
N LEU A 275 -11.28 1.19 -30.03
CA LEU A 275 -10.05 1.98 -29.83
C LEU A 275 -10.12 2.89 -28.60
N TYR A 276 -11.31 3.37 -28.21
CA TYR A 276 -11.46 4.25 -27.05
C TYR A 276 -11.82 3.53 -25.73
N ARG A 277 -12.43 2.34 -25.78
CA ARG A 277 -12.85 1.59 -24.58
C ARG A 277 -11.69 1.17 -23.68
N GLY A 278 -10.61 0.64 -24.27
CA GLY A 278 -9.40 0.24 -23.54
C GLY A 278 -8.77 1.42 -22.78
N PRO A 279 -8.38 2.51 -23.46
CA PRO A 279 -7.85 3.72 -22.82
C PRO A 279 -8.79 4.30 -21.76
N PHE A 280 -10.11 4.31 -22.01
CA PHE A 280 -11.09 4.81 -21.02
C PHE A 280 -11.12 3.97 -19.75
N THR A 281 -10.94 2.65 -19.87
CA THR A 281 -10.90 1.76 -18.70
C THR A 281 -9.75 2.13 -17.75
N TRP A 282 -8.60 2.59 -18.28
CA TRP A 282 -7.51 3.12 -17.45
C TRP A 282 -7.88 4.42 -16.73
N VAL A 283 -8.65 5.30 -17.37
CA VAL A 283 -9.18 6.53 -16.73
C VAL A 283 -10.04 6.14 -15.53
N ILE A 284 -11.00 5.25 -15.73
CA ILE A 284 -11.89 4.74 -14.66
C ILE A 284 -11.08 4.08 -13.55
N PHE A 285 -10.11 3.23 -13.89
CA PHE A 285 -9.25 2.56 -12.90
C PHE A 285 -8.54 3.58 -11.99
N ASN A 286 -8.02 4.68 -12.54
CA ASN A 286 -7.37 5.72 -11.74
C ASN A 286 -8.36 6.47 -10.83
N PHE A 287 -9.61 6.69 -11.25
CA PHE A 287 -10.66 7.21 -10.36
C PHE A 287 -10.94 6.27 -9.19
N PHE A 288 -11.04 4.97 -9.45
CA PHE A 288 -11.20 3.97 -8.37
C PHE A 288 -9.98 3.92 -7.46
N MET A 289 -8.76 4.08 -7.97
CA MET A 289 -7.57 4.19 -7.13
C MET A 289 -7.61 5.42 -6.23
N ALA A 290 -8.04 6.57 -6.74
CA ALA A 290 -8.23 7.77 -5.93
C ALA A 290 -9.26 7.53 -4.81
N ALA A 291 -10.39 6.89 -5.12
CA ALA A 291 -11.43 6.54 -4.17
C ALA A 291 -10.95 5.53 -3.12
N ASN A 292 -10.22 4.49 -3.53
CA ASN A 292 -9.67 3.47 -2.64
C ASN A 292 -8.68 4.08 -1.65
N VAL A 293 -7.73 4.90 -2.12
CA VAL A 293 -6.75 5.54 -1.24
C VAL A 293 -7.42 6.54 -0.30
N ALA A 294 -8.42 7.30 -0.76
CA ALA A 294 -9.22 8.16 0.11
C ALA A 294 -9.99 7.35 1.17
N GLY A 295 -10.60 6.23 0.78
CA GLY A 295 -11.31 5.33 1.68
C GLY A 295 -10.39 4.73 2.74
N TRP A 296 -9.22 4.24 2.33
CA TRP A 296 -8.20 3.71 3.24
C TRP A 296 -7.71 4.77 4.23
N GLN A 297 -7.43 5.99 3.76
CA GLN A 297 -7.04 7.09 4.65
C GLN A 297 -8.13 7.44 5.67
N ARG A 298 -9.40 7.54 5.23
CA ARG A 298 -10.55 7.81 6.13
C ARG A 298 -10.78 6.69 7.15
N ALA A 299 -10.54 5.44 6.74
CA ALA A 299 -10.64 4.27 7.60
C ALA A 299 -9.39 4.05 8.48
N GLY A 300 -8.35 4.89 8.36
CA GLY A 300 -7.11 4.74 9.11
C GLY A 300 -6.25 3.54 8.68
N VAL A 301 -6.48 2.98 7.49
CA VAL A 301 -5.70 1.86 6.94
C VAL A 301 -4.34 2.37 6.42
N ASN A 302 -3.26 1.84 6.98
CA ASN A 302 -1.90 2.15 6.56
C ASN A 302 -1.52 1.43 5.25
N HIS A 303 -2.13 1.88 4.16
CA HIS A 303 -1.92 1.35 2.81
C HIS A 303 -0.46 1.50 2.35
N VAL A 304 0.26 2.53 2.81
CA VAL A 304 1.69 2.73 2.51
C VAL A 304 2.51 1.54 3.00
N LEU A 305 2.30 1.11 4.24
CA LEU A 305 2.96 -0.07 4.81
C LEU A 305 2.51 -1.36 4.12
N ILE A 306 1.18 -1.54 3.95
CA ILE A 306 0.60 -2.76 3.35
C ILE A 306 1.14 -3.04 1.95
N PHE A 307 1.32 -1.99 1.14
CA PHE A 307 1.84 -2.09 -0.22
C PHE A 307 3.38 -1.99 -0.28
N GLU A 308 4.07 -1.93 0.86
CA GLU A 308 5.52 -1.71 0.96
C GLU A 308 6.00 -0.50 0.13
N ILE A 309 5.16 0.54 0.06
CA ILE A 309 5.46 1.77 -0.66
C ILE A 309 6.39 2.61 0.22
N ASP A 310 7.40 3.25 -0.38
CA ASP A 310 8.25 4.19 0.33
C ASP A 310 7.35 5.30 0.96
N PRO A 311 7.33 5.42 2.30
CA PRO A 311 6.50 6.42 2.98
C PRO A 311 6.75 7.86 2.54
N ARG A 312 7.87 8.15 1.87
CA ARG A 312 8.20 9.48 1.36
C ARG A 312 7.67 9.76 -0.04
N SER A 313 7.36 8.73 -0.82
CA SER A 313 6.89 8.85 -2.19
C SER A 313 5.49 8.29 -2.40
N HIS A 314 4.70 8.20 -1.32
CA HIS A 314 3.30 7.77 -1.43
C HIS A 314 2.45 8.87 -2.06
N LEU A 315 1.55 8.47 -2.94
CA LEU A 315 0.62 9.36 -3.61
C LEU A 315 -0.56 9.67 -2.68
N GLN A 316 -0.94 10.94 -2.61
CA GLN A 316 -2.16 11.37 -1.93
C GLN A 316 -3.38 11.15 -2.83
N PRO A 317 -4.60 11.00 -2.26
CA PRO A 317 -5.81 10.80 -3.05
C PRO A 317 -6.02 11.88 -4.12
N ALA A 318 -5.73 13.15 -3.79
CA ALA A 318 -5.85 14.25 -4.75
C ALA A 318 -4.90 14.11 -5.94
N THR A 319 -3.72 13.52 -5.77
CA THR A 319 -2.79 13.27 -6.87
C THR A 319 -3.29 12.16 -7.78
N PHE A 320 -3.87 11.09 -7.24
CA PHE A 320 -4.53 10.07 -8.05
C PHE A 320 -5.71 10.66 -8.83
N LEU A 321 -6.49 11.53 -8.20
CA LEU A 321 -7.60 12.23 -8.86
C LEU A 321 -7.10 13.14 -9.98
N GLU A 322 -6.04 13.91 -9.75
CA GLU A 322 -5.41 14.76 -10.77
C GLU A 322 -4.90 13.94 -11.97
N ILE A 323 -4.25 12.79 -11.71
CA ILE A 323 -3.81 11.85 -12.75
C ILE A 323 -5.01 11.30 -13.55
N ALA A 324 -6.06 10.87 -12.84
CA ALA A 324 -7.29 10.36 -13.47
C ALA A 324 -7.93 11.41 -14.39
N CYS A 325 -8.09 12.64 -13.89
CA CYS A 325 -8.64 13.75 -14.67
C CYS A 325 -7.74 14.15 -15.85
N THR A 326 -6.42 14.10 -15.70
CA THR A 326 -5.48 14.38 -16.81
C THR A 326 -5.66 13.38 -17.95
N PHE A 327 -5.72 12.08 -17.65
CA PHE A 327 -5.99 11.07 -18.68
C PHE A 327 -7.41 11.18 -19.22
N GLY A 328 -8.39 11.53 -18.38
CA GLY A 328 -9.76 11.80 -18.82
C GLY A 328 -9.85 12.96 -19.80
N LEU A 329 -9.12 14.05 -19.56
CA LEU A 329 -9.02 15.21 -20.46
C LEU A 329 -8.37 14.84 -21.80
N LEU A 330 -7.26 14.09 -21.77
CA LEU A 330 -6.62 13.61 -22.99
C LEU A 330 -7.57 12.70 -23.79
N TRP A 331 -8.33 11.85 -23.10
CA TRP A 331 -9.30 10.96 -23.73
C TRP A 331 -10.47 11.74 -24.38
N THR A 332 -11.06 12.72 -23.69
CA THR A 332 -12.15 13.54 -24.27
C THR A 332 -11.66 14.43 -25.40
N LEU A 333 -10.47 15.05 -25.28
CA LEU A 333 -9.84 15.80 -26.38
C LEU A 333 -9.61 14.93 -27.62
N SER A 334 -9.14 13.70 -27.42
CA SER A 334 -8.93 12.75 -28.51
C SER A 334 -10.25 12.41 -29.22
N ILE A 335 -11.33 12.15 -28.46
CA ILE A 335 -12.64 11.90 -29.06
C ILE A 335 -13.13 13.11 -29.83
N LEU A 336 -13.03 14.31 -29.26
CA LEU A 336 -13.42 15.53 -29.97
C LEU A 336 -12.61 15.71 -31.26
N GLY A 337 -11.29 15.48 -31.22
CA GLY A 337 -10.44 15.48 -32.41
C GLY A 337 -10.91 14.49 -33.46
N PHE A 338 -11.26 13.25 -33.07
CA PHE A 338 -11.83 12.25 -33.97
C PHE A 338 -13.16 12.73 -34.59
N LEU A 339 -14.08 13.22 -33.76
CA LEU A 339 -15.41 13.66 -34.21
C LEU A 339 -15.34 14.90 -35.10
N PHE A 340 -14.34 15.77 -34.91
CA PHE A 340 -14.18 17.03 -35.65
C PHE A 340 -13.04 17.02 -36.68
N HIS A 341 -12.45 15.85 -36.99
CA HIS A 341 -11.25 15.73 -37.85
C HIS A 341 -11.36 16.49 -39.18
N ASP A 342 -12.51 16.44 -39.85
CA ASP A 342 -12.75 17.18 -41.10
C ASP A 342 -12.68 18.71 -40.92
N LEU A 343 -13.22 19.25 -39.83
CA LEU A 343 -13.23 20.70 -39.58
C LEU A 343 -11.84 21.24 -39.27
N ILE A 344 -10.96 20.40 -38.74
CA ILE A 344 -9.56 20.72 -38.43
C ILE A 344 -8.60 20.27 -39.54
N ASN A 345 -9.13 19.90 -40.72
CA ASN A 345 -8.38 19.48 -41.91
C ASN A 345 -7.44 18.29 -41.67
N VAL A 346 -7.81 17.36 -40.79
CA VAL A 346 -7.10 16.09 -40.59
C VAL A 346 -7.83 15.02 -41.38
N GLN A 347 -7.18 14.47 -42.41
CA GLN A 347 -7.81 13.51 -43.34
C GLN A 347 -8.21 12.18 -42.68
N ASP A 348 -7.46 11.73 -41.67
CA ASP A 348 -7.66 10.43 -41.04
C ASP A 348 -8.00 10.58 -39.54
N PRO A 349 -9.23 10.24 -39.11
CA PRO A 349 -9.65 10.37 -37.72
C PRO A 349 -8.93 9.38 -36.79
N PHE A 350 -8.36 8.27 -37.29
CA PHE A 350 -7.70 7.26 -36.46
C PHE A 350 -6.35 7.73 -35.89
N VAL A 351 -5.81 8.85 -36.38
CA VAL A 351 -4.59 9.46 -35.80
C VAL A 351 -4.82 9.90 -34.34
N PHE A 352 -6.03 10.33 -33.97
CA PHE A 352 -6.36 10.76 -32.61
C PHE A 352 -6.26 9.63 -31.57
N PRO A 353 -6.98 8.49 -31.71
CA PRO A 353 -6.84 7.38 -30.76
C PRO A 353 -5.41 6.78 -30.74
N LEU A 354 -4.68 6.84 -31.85
CA LEU A 354 -3.26 6.45 -31.88
C LEU A 354 -2.42 7.39 -31.00
N ALA A 355 -2.55 8.69 -31.23
CA ALA A 355 -1.84 9.71 -30.47
C ALA A 355 -2.15 9.60 -28.97
N LEU A 356 -3.42 9.43 -28.60
CA LEU A 356 -3.83 9.20 -27.21
C LEU A 356 -3.10 8.00 -26.60
N THR A 357 -3.11 6.86 -27.28
CA THR A 357 -2.48 5.62 -26.79
C THR A 357 -0.97 5.80 -26.63
N LEU A 358 -0.31 6.40 -27.61
CA LEU A 358 1.13 6.66 -27.57
C LEU A 358 1.50 7.66 -26.46
N ILE A 359 0.70 8.72 -26.28
CA ILE A 359 0.90 9.70 -25.20
C ILE A 359 0.76 9.01 -23.83
N MET A 360 -0.27 8.18 -23.62
CA MET A 360 -0.46 7.47 -22.35
C MET A 360 0.68 6.49 -22.04
N ILE A 361 1.14 5.73 -23.03
CA ILE A 361 2.29 4.82 -22.88
C ILE A 361 3.58 5.61 -22.60
N THR A 362 3.80 6.69 -23.34
CA THR A 362 4.98 7.56 -23.15
C THR A 362 4.96 8.18 -21.75
N LEU A 363 3.82 8.69 -21.29
CA LEU A 363 3.66 9.23 -19.93
C LEU A 363 3.88 8.17 -18.85
N LEU A 364 3.67 6.89 -19.12
CA LEU A 364 3.99 5.82 -18.16
C LEU A 364 5.50 5.54 -18.08
N ILE A 365 6.17 5.42 -19.24
CA ILE A 365 7.57 4.98 -19.34
C ILE A 365 8.58 6.12 -19.17
N ASN A 366 8.18 7.36 -19.48
CA ASN A 366 9.06 8.52 -19.52
C ASN A 366 9.80 8.74 -18.19
N PRO A 367 11.14 8.71 -18.15
CA PRO A 367 11.92 8.86 -16.92
C PRO A 367 11.93 10.28 -16.34
N LEU A 368 11.39 11.26 -17.07
CA LEU A 368 11.28 12.64 -16.58
C LEU A 368 10.37 12.74 -15.35
N PRO A 369 10.59 13.70 -14.44
CA PRO A 369 9.83 13.87 -13.20
C PRO A 369 8.39 14.40 -13.40
N ILE A 370 7.72 14.00 -14.48
CA ILE A 370 6.33 14.30 -14.80
C ILE A 370 5.45 13.26 -14.09
N MET A 371 4.30 13.66 -13.53
CA MET A 371 3.30 12.77 -12.90
C MET A 371 3.91 11.71 -11.96
N ASN A 372 4.82 12.13 -11.06
CA ASN A 372 5.43 11.29 -10.03
C ASN A 372 6.09 10.00 -10.58
N TRP A 373 7.32 10.15 -11.11
CA TRP A 373 8.14 9.06 -11.61
C TRP A 373 8.28 7.86 -10.66
N PRO A 374 8.59 8.04 -9.34
CA PRO A 374 8.67 6.92 -8.41
C PRO A 374 7.43 6.01 -8.40
N ALA A 375 6.23 6.60 -8.45
CA ALA A 375 4.99 5.84 -8.47
C ALA A 375 4.80 5.08 -9.80
N ARG A 376 5.08 5.72 -10.94
CA ARG A 376 4.99 5.07 -12.26
C ARG A 376 5.95 3.89 -12.38
N TRP A 377 7.19 4.08 -11.91
CA TRP A 377 8.20 3.04 -11.86
C TRP A 377 7.83 1.89 -10.92
N TRP A 378 7.23 2.20 -9.77
CA TRP A 378 6.68 1.18 -8.87
C TRP A 378 5.57 0.38 -9.55
N THR A 379 4.63 1.02 -10.24
CA THR A 379 3.55 0.35 -10.99
C THR A 379 4.11 -0.57 -12.08
N MET A 380 5.07 -0.09 -12.89
CA MET A 380 5.68 -0.90 -13.95
C MET A 380 6.41 -2.13 -13.38
N ARG A 381 7.17 -1.96 -12.28
CA ARG A 381 7.81 -3.09 -11.59
C ARG A 381 6.80 -4.07 -11.02
N LEU A 382 5.70 -3.58 -10.45
CA LEU A 382 4.66 -4.41 -9.86
C LEU A 382 3.95 -5.25 -10.93
N VAL A 383 3.56 -4.64 -12.05
CA VAL A 383 3.00 -5.36 -13.20
C VAL A 383 4.01 -6.37 -13.76
N GLY A 384 5.28 -5.98 -13.91
CA GLY A 384 6.34 -6.89 -14.36
C GLY A 384 6.50 -8.12 -13.45
N ARG A 385 6.42 -7.93 -12.12
CA ARG A 385 6.46 -9.03 -11.14
C ARG A 385 5.24 -9.95 -11.22
N VAL A 386 4.06 -9.41 -11.52
CA VAL A 386 2.83 -10.20 -11.70
C VAL A 386 2.91 -11.04 -12.97
N VAL A 387 3.39 -10.47 -14.07
CA VAL A 387 3.61 -11.19 -15.34
C VAL A 387 4.65 -12.30 -15.17
N THR A 388 5.69 -12.05 -14.38
CA THR A 388 6.77 -13.02 -14.07
C THR A 388 6.53 -13.78 -12.76
N ALA A 389 5.28 -13.85 -12.28
CA ALA A 389 4.91 -14.41 -10.98
C ALA A 389 5.53 -15.78 -10.63
N PRO A 390 5.69 -16.76 -11.55
CA PRO A 390 6.33 -18.04 -11.22
C PRO A 390 7.77 -17.91 -10.70
N LEU A 391 8.46 -16.80 -11.02
CA LEU A 391 9.89 -16.59 -10.80
C LEU A 391 10.22 -15.88 -9.49
N HIS A 392 9.23 -15.28 -8.83
CA HIS A 392 9.45 -14.40 -7.68
C HIS A 392 8.68 -14.86 -6.45
N TYR A 393 9.14 -14.45 -5.27
CA TYR A 393 8.34 -14.56 -4.06
C TYR A 393 7.17 -13.57 -4.14
N VAL A 394 5.95 -14.05 -3.87
CA VAL A 394 4.70 -13.28 -4.05
C VAL A 394 4.39 -12.48 -2.78
N ARG A 395 4.48 -11.16 -2.88
CA ARG A 395 4.13 -10.21 -1.81
C ARG A 395 2.64 -9.85 -1.85
N PHE A 396 2.19 -9.11 -0.84
CA PHE A 396 0.81 -8.62 -0.80
C PHE A 396 0.47 -7.72 -2.02
N ALA A 397 1.36 -6.80 -2.38
CA ALA A 397 1.17 -5.93 -3.54
C ALA A 397 1.02 -6.73 -4.85
N ASP A 398 1.85 -7.76 -5.05
CA ASP A 398 1.79 -8.64 -6.24
C ASP A 398 0.44 -9.37 -6.30
N PHE A 399 -0.03 -9.88 -5.16
CA PHE A 399 -1.32 -10.54 -5.02
C PHE A 399 -2.48 -9.59 -5.36
N TRP A 400 -2.47 -8.38 -4.79
CA TRP A 400 -3.51 -7.37 -5.01
C TRP A 400 -3.55 -6.93 -6.48
N MET A 401 -2.40 -6.66 -7.10
CA MET A 401 -2.34 -6.26 -8.51
C MET A 401 -2.85 -7.37 -9.42
N GLY A 402 -2.51 -8.62 -9.15
CA GLY A 402 -3.05 -9.73 -9.92
C GLY A 402 -4.59 -9.79 -9.85
N ASP A 403 -5.19 -9.53 -8.69
CA ASP A 403 -6.65 -9.46 -8.57
C ASP A 403 -7.22 -8.26 -9.34
N GLN A 404 -6.54 -7.10 -9.33
CA GLN A 404 -6.94 -5.96 -10.17
C GLN A 404 -6.93 -6.31 -11.65
N MET A 405 -5.93 -7.07 -12.12
CA MET A 405 -5.86 -7.49 -13.53
C MET A 405 -7.05 -8.37 -13.95
N ASN A 406 -7.65 -9.13 -13.03
CA ASN A 406 -8.83 -9.94 -13.35
C ASN A 406 -10.07 -9.06 -13.63
N SER A 407 -10.12 -7.85 -13.09
CA SER A 407 -11.13 -6.85 -13.46
C SER A 407 -10.81 -6.13 -14.78
N LEU A 408 -9.61 -6.33 -15.34
CA LEU A 408 -9.13 -5.68 -16.56
C LEU A 408 -9.03 -6.63 -17.76
N VAL A 409 -9.68 -7.80 -17.71
CA VAL A 409 -9.70 -8.80 -18.80
C VAL A 409 -10.11 -8.19 -20.14
N THR A 410 -11.23 -7.46 -20.18
CA THR A 410 -11.70 -6.80 -21.40
C THR A 410 -10.73 -5.73 -21.88
N CYS A 411 -10.14 -4.97 -20.94
CA CYS A 411 -9.14 -3.95 -21.26
C CYS A 411 -7.91 -4.56 -21.92
N MET A 412 -7.43 -5.71 -21.46
CA MET A 412 -6.31 -6.42 -22.10
C MET A 412 -6.63 -6.86 -23.52
N ALA A 413 -7.84 -7.39 -23.75
CA ALA A 413 -8.30 -7.73 -25.10
C ALA A 413 -8.41 -6.48 -26.00
N ASP A 414 -8.90 -5.35 -25.49
CA ASP A 414 -8.99 -4.09 -26.24
C ASP A 414 -7.62 -3.57 -26.65
N HIS A 415 -6.61 -3.66 -25.78
CA HIS A 415 -5.25 -3.25 -26.14
C HIS A 415 -4.65 -4.17 -27.21
N TYR A 416 -5.00 -5.46 -27.20
CA TYR A 416 -4.65 -6.35 -28.31
C TYR A 416 -5.32 -5.89 -29.62
N TYR A 417 -6.62 -5.59 -29.60
CA TYR A 417 -7.33 -5.07 -30.78
C TYR A 417 -6.76 -3.74 -31.28
N ILE A 418 -6.38 -2.82 -30.39
CA ILE A 418 -5.72 -1.56 -30.75
C ILE A 418 -4.41 -1.84 -31.50
N VAL A 419 -3.56 -2.72 -30.97
CA VAL A 419 -2.29 -3.08 -31.62
C VAL A 419 -2.54 -3.72 -32.99
N ARG A 420 -3.49 -4.67 -33.06
CA ARG A 420 -3.86 -5.35 -34.32
C ARG A 420 -4.39 -4.37 -35.36
N PHE A 421 -5.29 -3.48 -34.96
CA PHE A 421 -5.89 -2.48 -35.85
C PHE A 421 -4.81 -1.61 -36.51
N TYR A 422 -3.89 -1.04 -35.72
CA TYR A 422 -2.84 -0.19 -36.27
C TYR A 422 -1.80 -0.98 -37.06
N ALA A 423 -1.41 -2.16 -36.59
CA ALA A 423 -0.37 -2.96 -37.26
C ALA A 423 -0.82 -3.57 -38.60
N ILE A 424 -2.08 -3.95 -38.70
CA ILE A 424 -2.60 -4.69 -39.85
C ILE A 424 -3.51 -3.83 -40.71
N CYS A 425 -4.49 -3.14 -40.11
CA CYS A 425 -5.58 -2.56 -40.88
C CYS A 425 -5.29 -1.14 -41.32
N TRP A 426 -4.83 -0.32 -40.38
CA TRP A 426 -4.47 1.07 -40.64
C TRP A 426 -3.26 1.16 -41.59
N LEU A 427 -2.19 0.39 -41.34
CA LEU A 427 -0.99 0.40 -42.19
C LEU A 427 -1.19 -0.25 -43.58
N ARG A 428 -2.16 -1.17 -43.74
CA ARG A 428 -2.37 -1.91 -45.00
C ARG A 428 -3.66 -1.55 -45.73
N TYR A 429 -4.36 -0.48 -45.31
CA TYR A 429 -5.65 -0.07 -45.85
C TYR A 429 -6.68 -1.21 -45.96
N ALA A 430 -6.66 -2.15 -45.00
CA ALA A 430 -7.57 -3.29 -44.99
C ALA A 430 -8.93 -2.88 -44.41
N ASN A 431 -9.98 -3.60 -44.81
CA ASN A 431 -11.33 -3.39 -44.27
C ASN A 431 -11.34 -3.48 -42.73
N VAL A 432 -11.84 -2.42 -42.09
CA VAL A 432 -11.89 -2.24 -40.63
C VAL A 432 -12.64 -3.37 -39.91
N ILE A 433 -13.62 -3.97 -40.57
CA ILE A 433 -14.51 -5.01 -40.03
C ILE A 433 -13.70 -6.24 -39.57
N PHE A 434 -12.73 -6.70 -40.37
CA PHE A 434 -11.97 -7.91 -40.05
C PHE A 434 -10.99 -7.73 -38.89
N CYS A 435 -10.71 -6.50 -38.47
CA CYS A 435 -9.68 -6.18 -37.47
C CYS A 435 -10.12 -6.51 -36.05
N PHE A 436 -11.43 -6.58 -35.82
CA PHE A 436 -12.05 -6.79 -34.52
C PHE A 436 -12.64 -8.19 -34.33
N ASP A 437 -12.56 -9.03 -35.36
CA ASP A 437 -12.94 -10.44 -35.31
C ASP A 437 -12.10 -11.22 -34.29
N GLU A 438 -12.73 -12.22 -33.65
CA GLU A 438 -12.08 -13.08 -32.68
C GLU A 438 -11.10 -14.06 -33.33
N ASP A 439 -9.80 -13.73 -33.26
CA ASP A 439 -8.72 -14.65 -33.59
C ASP A 439 -8.28 -15.49 -32.39
N MET A 440 -7.20 -16.27 -32.54
CA MET A 440 -6.66 -17.12 -31.46
C MET A 440 -6.02 -16.34 -30.32
N PHE A 441 -5.60 -15.09 -30.51
CA PHE A 441 -4.93 -14.28 -29.49
C PHE A 441 -5.94 -13.57 -28.57
N VAL A 442 -7.15 -13.30 -29.04
CA VAL A 442 -8.24 -12.78 -28.21
C VAL A 442 -8.52 -13.65 -26.97
N PRO A 443 -8.82 -14.96 -27.08
CA PRO A 443 -9.02 -15.81 -25.91
C PRO A 443 -7.75 -15.96 -25.05
N ILE A 444 -6.56 -15.98 -25.66
CA ILE A 444 -5.29 -15.98 -24.91
C ILE A 444 -5.20 -14.74 -24.02
N SER A 445 -5.45 -13.54 -24.58
CA SER A 445 -5.43 -12.29 -23.84
C SER A 445 -6.43 -12.27 -22.68
N ARG A 446 -7.61 -12.89 -22.87
CA ARG A 446 -8.63 -13.02 -21.82
C ARG A 446 -8.23 -13.96 -20.68
N CYS A 447 -7.41 -14.98 -20.97
CA CYS A 447 -6.90 -15.92 -19.98
C CYS A 447 -5.73 -15.36 -19.15
N LEU A 448 -4.98 -14.37 -19.66
CA LEU A 448 -3.74 -13.89 -19.03
C LEU A 448 -3.93 -13.44 -17.56
N PRO A 449 -4.93 -12.64 -17.18
CA PRO A 449 -5.14 -12.26 -15.78
C PRO A 449 -5.35 -13.43 -14.82
N ALA A 450 -6.16 -14.40 -15.25
CA ALA A 450 -6.43 -15.61 -14.47
C ALA A 450 -5.18 -16.49 -14.40
N TRP A 451 -4.40 -16.57 -15.48
CA TRP A 451 -3.11 -17.25 -15.52
C TRP A 451 -2.11 -16.66 -14.51
N PHE A 452 -1.97 -15.34 -14.47
CA PHE A 452 -1.06 -14.71 -13.50
C PHE A 452 -1.46 -15.03 -12.07
N ARG A 453 -2.76 -15.04 -11.76
CA ARG A 453 -3.25 -15.41 -10.42
C ARG A 453 -3.08 -16.88 -10.09
N PHE A 454 -3.38 -17.76 -11.04
CA PHE A 454 -3.13 -19.18 -10.93
C PHE A 454 -1.65 -19.44 -10.60
N ALA A 455 -0.74 -18.85 -11.37
CA ALA A 455 0.71 -18.96 -11.17
C ALA A 455 1.15 -18.43 -9.80
N GLN A 456 0.63 -17.28 -9.35
CA GLN A 456 0.91 -16.75 -8.01
C GLN A 456 0.45 -17.69 -6.90
N CYS A 457 -0.74 -18.31 -7.04
CA CYS A 457 -1.27 -19.24 -6.05
C CYS A 457 -0.40 -20.50 -5.93
N LEU A 458 0.04 -21.06 -7.06
CA LEU A 458 0.97 -22.20 -7.07
C LEU A 458 2.33 -21.82 -6.47
N ARG A 459 2.85 -20.63 -6.79
CA ARG A 459 4.11 -20.16 -6.22
C ARG A 459 4.02 -20.00 -4.70
N ARG A 460 2.93 -19.43 -4.19
CA ARG A 460 2.69 -19.33 -2.74
C ARG A 460 2.55 -20.68 -2.06
N PHE A 461 1.91 -21.65 -2.71
CA PHE A 461 1.84 -23.02 -2.20
C PHE A 461 3.24 -23.64 -2.08
N ARG A 462 4.09 -23.48 -3.12
CA ARG A 462 5.46 -23.96 -3.12
C ARG A 462 6.32 -23.31 -2.03
N ASP A 463 6.17 -22.01 -1.83
CA ASP A 463 7.02 -21.22 -0.92
C ASP A 463 6.55 -21.28 0.54
N SER A 464 5.31 -21.71 0.78
CA SER A 464 4.76 -21.82 2.13
C SER A 464 5.25 -23.10 2.81
N GLY A 465 5.95 -22.96 3.93
CA GLY A 465 6.45 -24.10 4.71
C GLY A 465 5.36 -25.06 5.21
N SER A 466 4.14 -24.56 5.44
CA SER A 466 2.99 -25.38 5.87
C SER A 466 2.17 -25.98 4.73
N LYS A 467 2.47 -25.62 3.47
CA LYS A 467 1.76 -26.10 2.26
C LYS A 467 0.23 -26.07 2.40
N SER A 468 -0.33 -24.93 2.81
CA SER A 468 -1.77 -24.79 3.03
C SER A 468 -2.60 -25.12 1.78
N VAL A 469 -3.61 -25.98 1.94
CA VAL A 469 -4.58 -26.38 0.89
C VAL A 469 -5.34 -25.17 0.32
N SER A 470 -5.51 -24.10 1.10
CA SER A 470 -6.18 -22.87 0.66
C SER A 470 -5.51 -22.20 -0.54
N TYR A 471 -4.20 -22.38 -0.74
CA TYR A 471 -3.52 -21.87 -1.94
C TYR A 471 -3.89 -22.67 -3.19
N LEU A 472 -4.04 -24.00 -3.08
CA LEU A 472 -4.45 -24.86 -4.18
C LEU A 472 -5.93 -24.65 -4.55
N LEU A 473 -6.81 -24.46 -3.55
CA LEU A 473 -8.21 -24.12 -3.81
C LEU A 473 -8.33 -22.80 -4.58
N ASN A 474 -7.53 -21.79 -4.22
CA ASN A 474 -7.48 -20.54 -4.98
C ASN A 474 -6.92 -20.74 -6.39
N ALA A 475 -5.87 -21.55 -6.56
CA ALA A 475 -5.37 -21.90 -7.89
C ALA A 475 -6.48 -22.57 -8.73
N GLY A 476 -7.19 -23.54 -8.16
CA GLY A 476 -8.36 -24.17 -8.76
C GLY A 476 -9.40 -23.15 -9.21
N LYS A 477 -9.79 -22.22 -8.33
CA LYS A 477 -10.71 -21.12 -8.64
C LYS A 477 -10.29 -20.35 -9.89
N TYR A 478 -9.05 -19.88 -9.97
CA TYR A 478 -8.59 -19.12 -11.15
C TYR A 478 -8.42 -19.99 -12.40
N SER A 479 -8.14 -21.29 -12.26
CA SER A 479 -8.07 -22.20 -13.42
C SER A 479 -9.42 -22.42 -14.11
N THR A 480 -10.54 -22.26 -13.38
CA THR A 480 -11.89 -22.37 -13.97
C THR A 480 -12.11 -21.38 -15.12
N THR A 481 -11.46 -20.20 -15.06
CA THR A 481 -11.54 -19.20 -16.12
C THR A 481 -11.02 -19.72 -17.47
N PHE A 482 -10.04 -20.62 -17.47
CA PHE A 482 -9.51 -21.20 -18.71
C PHE A 482 -10.60 -22.00 -19.44
N PHE A 483 -11.38 -22.78 -18.69
CA PHE A 483 -12.50 -23.54 -19.25
C PHE A 483 -13.62 -22.63 -19.72
N VAL A 484 -13.98 -21.59 -18.94
CA VAL A 484 -15.00 -20.61 -19.34
C VAL A 484 -14.63 -19.93 -20.65
N VAL A 485 -13.38 -19.46 -20.79
CA VAL A 485 -12.91 -18.83 -22.02
C VAL A 485 -12.89 -19.83 -23.17
N PHE A 486 -12.39 -21.05 -22.96
CA PHE A 486 -12.36 -22.10 -23.98
C PHE A 486 -13.75 -22.43 -24.52
N PHE A 487 -14.71 -22.74 -23.64
CA PHE A 487 -16.08 -23.06 -24.06
C PHE A 487 -16.79 -21.86 -24.70
N SER A 488 -16.56 -20.64 -24.21
CA SER A 488 -17.09 -19.43 -24.84
C SER A 488 -16.57 -19.24 -26.25
N THR A 489 -15.27 -19.48 -26.49
CA THR A 489 -14.67 -19.37 -27.82
C THR A 489 -15.17 -20.46 -28.76
N MET A 490 -15.30 -21.71 -28.28
CA MET A 490 -15.86 -22.79 -29.10
C MET A 490 -17.31 -22.50 -29.50
N ARG A 491 -18.16 -22.08 -28.55
CA ARG A 491 -19.55 -21.71 -28.83
C ARG A 491 -19.64 -20.59 -29.86
N GLY A 492 -18.83 -19.54 -29.72
CA GLY A 492 -18.82 -18.42 -30.66
C GLY A 492 -18.51 -18.88 -32.10
N ARG A 493 -17.57 -19.82 -32.27
CA ARG A 493 -17.25 -20.38 -33.60
C ARG A 493 -18.36 -21.23 -34.16
N THR A 494 -19.00 -22.06 -33.33
CA THR A 494 -20.14 -22.89 -33.76
C THR A 494 -21.33 -22.04 -34.18
N ASP A 495 -21.64 -20.97 -33.44
CA ASP A 495 -22.75 -20.07 -33.77
C ASP A 495 -22.53 -19.32 -35.10
N VAL A 496 -21.28 -18.94 -35.41
CA VAL A 496 -20.91 -18.35 -36.71
C VAL A 496 -21.04 -19.38 -37.83
N PHE A 497 -20.57 -20.62 -37.61
CA PHE A 497 -20.69 -21.70 -38.58
C PHE A 497 -22.15 -22.09 -38.86
N CYS A 498 -23.00 -22.17 -37.84
CA CYS A 498 -24.43 -22.44 -38.00
C CYS A 498 -25.16 -21.32 -38.74
N ARG A 499 -24.83 -20.04 -38.48
CA ARG A 499 -25.39 -18.92 -39.25
C ARG A 499 -24.97 -18.96 -40.72
N TRP A 500 -23.70 -19.25 -40.98
CA TRP A 500 -23.21 -19.42 -42.34
C TRP A 500 -23.94 -20.57 -43.06
N LEU A 501 -24.14 -21.71 -42.39
CA LEU A 501 -24.94 -22.80 -42.96
C LEU A 501 -26.39 -22.37 -43.23
N CYS A 502 -27.06 -21.66 -42.32
CA CYS A 502 -28.44 -21.21 -42.55
C CYS A 502 -28.59 -20.12 -43.63
N GLU A 503 -27.54 -19.34 -43.93
CA GLU A 503 -27.58 -18.32 -44.98
C GLU A 503 -27.22 -18.86 -46.37
N TYR A 504 -26.47 -19.98 -46.46
CA TYR A 504 -25.87 -20.45 -47.71
C TYR A 504 -26.19 -21.91 -48.09
N VAL A 505 -26.89 -22.65 -47.23
CA VAL A 505 -27.44 -24.01 -47.48
C VAL A 505 -28.94 -23.97 -47.25
#